data_AF-A0A9W8CWG2-F1
#
_entry.id   AF-A0A9W8CWG2-F1
#
_cell.length_a   1.000
_cell.length_b   1.000
_cell.length_c   1.000
_cell.angle_alpha   90.00
_cell.angle_beta   90.00
_cell.angle_gamma   90.00
#
_symmetry.space_group_name_H-M   'P 1'
#
loop_
_entity.id
_entity.type
_entity.pdbx_description
1 polymer ?
#
loop_
_entity_poly.entity_id
_entity_poly.type
_entity_poly.pdbx_seq_one_letter_code
_entity_poly.pdbx_strand_id
1 'polypeptide(L)'
;MLGLIRKLASLDCLTLYDLTLGDIQADISVPERGTVSPLNSSLGKIAVYFGPQQYPADQAIQVAKYLLLTLPALTEFLAMQIPKQPLVEFVTKYTQQYPHLANIRKVLCMQKDNSCFLA
;
A
#
# COMPACT_ATOMS: atom_id res chain seq x y z
N MET A 1 6.27 4.37 11.30
CA MET A 1 6.46 3.72 9.97
C MET A 1 6.95 4.63 8.82
N LEU A 2 6.20 5.66 8.38
CA LEU A 2 6.57 6.47 7.19
C LEU A 2 7.89 7.24 7.34
N GLY A 3 8.25 7.63 8.57
CA GLY A 3 9.57 8.19 8.88
C GLY A 3 10.73 7.20 8.73
N LEU A 4 10.48 5.89 8.83
CA LEU A 4 11.46 4.84 8.58
C LEU A 4 11.67 4.67 7.07
N ILE A 5 10.58 4.69 6.29
CA ILE A 5 10.63 4.66 4.82
C ILE A 5 11.40 5.88 4.27
N ARG A 6 11.16 7.08 4.83
CA ARG A 6 11.92 8.30 4.47
C ARG A 6 13.43 8.20 4.74
N LYS A 7 13.83 7.45 5.77
CA LYS A 7 15.25 7.28 6.15
C LYS A 7 15.97 6.21 5.34
N LEU A 8 15.23 5.37 4.60
CA LEU A 8 15.76 4.25 3.84
C LEU A 8 15.64 4.53 2.34
N ALA A 9 16.27 5.61 1.89
CA ALA A 9 16.20 6.09 0.50
C ALA A 9 16.76 5.12 -0.56
N SER A 10 17.39 4.01 -0.15
CA SER A 10 17.90 2.94 -1.02
C SER A 10 17.09 1.64 -0.91
N LEU A 11 16.00 1.62 -0.13
CA LEU A 11 15.18 0.44 0.04
C LEU A 11 14.26 0.30 -1.17
N ASP A 12 14.48 -0.74 -1.97
CA ASP A 12 13.63 -1.10 -3.11
C ASP A 12 12.46 -1.99 -2.69
N CYS A 13 12.61 -2.74 -1.59
CA CYS A 13 11.66 -3.77 -1.18
C CYS A 13 11.40 -3.76 0.34
N LEU A 14 10.12 -3.81 0.73
CA LEU A 14 9.70 -3.77 2.13
C LEU A 14 8.56 -4.77 2.39
N THR A 15 8.73 -5.63 3.38
CA THR A 15 7.63 -6.45 3.92
C THR A 15 7.22 -5.93 5.28
N LEU A 16 5.92 -5.73 5.47
CA LEU A 16 5.32 -5.28 6.71
C LEU A 16 4.40 -6.38 7.24
N TYR A 17 4.74 -6.87 8.44
CA TYR A 17 3.91 -7.79 9.22
C TYR A 17 3.29 -7.03 10.38
N ASP A 18 2.04 -7.34 10.71
CA ASP A 18 1.36 -6.89 11.92
C ASP A 18 1.61 -5.40 12.21
N LEU A 19 1.35 -4.56 11.20
CA LEU A 19 1.33 -3.12 11.41
C LEU A 19 0.44 -2.84 12.64
N THR A 20 0.76 -1.83 13.45
CA THR A 20 -0.12 -1.38 14.53
C THR A 20 -0.57 0.04 14.23
N LEU A 21 -1.88 0.28 14.23
CA LEU A 21 -2.53 1.55 13.85
C LEU A 21 -2.09 2.79 14.65
N GLY A 22 -1.37 2.63 15.76
CA GLY A 22 -0.76 3.77 16.46
C GLY A 22 0.14 4.64 15.57
N ASP A 23 0.65 4.07 14.46
CA ASP A 23 1.53 4.71 13.49
C ASP A 23 0.81 5.29 12.25
N ILE A 24 -0.48 4.98 12.09
CA ILE A 24 -1.28 5.31 10.92
C ILE A 24 -2.43 6.18 11.44
N GLN A 25 -2.21 7.50 11.47
CA GLN A 25 -3.20 8.45 11.95
C GLN A 25 -4.56 8.16 11.29
N ALA A 26 -5.62 8.17 12.09
CA ALA A 26 -7.01 7.93 11.68
C ALA A 26 -7.52 8.89 10.57
N ASP A 27 -6.71 9.88 10.18
CA ASP A 27 -6.91 10.82 9.08
C ASP A 27 -6.45 10.32 7.70
N ILE A 28 -6.22 9.02 7.52
CA ILE A 28 -6.14 8.44 6.18
C ILE A 28 -7.54 8.41 5.57
N SER A 29 -8.03 9.60 5.22
CA SER A 29 -9.07 9.79 4.24
C SER A 29 -8.35 9.97 2.91
N VAL A 30 -8.62 9.11 1.93
CA VAL A 30 -8.27 9.43 0.55
C VAL A 30 -9.11 10.66 0.20
N PRO A 31 -8.52 11.84 -0.03
CA PRO A 31 -9.29 13.04 -0.23
C PRO A 31 -10.14 12.88 -1.49
N GLU A 32 -11.47 13.02 -1.36
CA GLU A 32 -12.38 13.06 -2.51
C GLU A 32 -12.10 14.27 -3.41
N ARG A 33 -11.48 15.31 -2.83
CA ARG A 33 -10.97 16.51 -3.51
C ARG A 33 -9.65 16.92 -2.86
N GLY A 34 -8.55 16.71 -3.58
CA GLY A 34 -7.20 17.01 -3.11
C GLY A 34 -6.19 15.96 -3.58
N THR A 35 -4.92 16.34 -3.64
CA THR A 35 -3.81 15.42 -3.93
C THR A 35 -3.11 15.02 -2.64
N VAL A 36 -2.93 13.73 -2.43
CA VAL A 36 -2.07 13.23 -1.36
C VAL A 36 -0.62 13.56 -1.73
N SER A 37 0.12 14.18 -0.81
CA SER A 37 1.53 14.48 -1.04
C SER A 37 2.35 13.19 -1.12
N PRO A 38 3.11 12.96 -2.19
CA PRO A 38 3.92 11.75 -2.32
C PRO A 38 5.08 11.74 -1.31
N LEU A 39 5.44 10.54 -0.84
CA LEU A 39 6.65 10.28 -0.11
C LEU A 39 7.83 10.17 -1.09
N ASN A 40 8.88 10.93 -0.84
CA ASN A 40 10.15 10.77 -1.54
C ASN A 40 10.81 9.46 -1.07
N SER A 41 10.62 8.39 -1.83
CA SER A 41 11.08 7.03 -1.55
C SER A 41 11.38 6.30 -2.85
N SER A 42 12.43 5.47 -2.85
CA SER A 42 12.79 4.57 -3.95
C SER A 42 12.01 3.25 -3.93
N LEU A 43 11.07 3.09 -3.00
CA LEU A 43 10.44 1.80 -2.73
C LEU A 43 9.58 1.33 -3.90
N GLY A 44 10.12 0.38 -4.68
CA GLY A 44 9.46 -0.23 -5.82
C GLY A 44 8.50 -1.35 -5.45
N LYS A 45 8.71 -2.02 -4.31
CA LYS A 45 7.95 -3.21 -3.93
C LYS A 45 7.55 -3.17 -2.46
N ILE A 46 6.28 -3.41 -2.18
CA ILE A 46 5.78 -3.52 -0.82
C ILE A 46 4.83 -4.70 -0.67
N ALA A 47 5.03 -5.45 0.41
CA ALA A 47 4.14 -6.52 0.85
C ALA A 47 3.62 -6.20 2.25
N VAL A 48 2.30 -6.27 2.44
CA VAL A 48 1.64 -5.97 3.72
C VAL A 48 0.77 -7.15 4.11
N TYR A 49 0.98 -7.66 5.32
CA TYR A 49 0.14 -8.67 5.95
C TYR A 49 -0.80 -8.01 6.97
N PHE A 50 -2.11 -8.03 6.67
CA PHE A 50 -3.14 -7.54 7.59
C PHE A 50 -3.67 -8.70 8.43
N GLY A 51 -3.20 -8.90 9.65
CA GLY A 51 -3.67 -9.99 10.50
C GLY A 51 -5.20 -9.95 10.68
N PRO A 52 -5.96 -11.03 10.35
CA PRO A 52 -7.42 -11.00 10.31
C PRO A 52 -8.08 -10.84 11.69
N GLN A 53 -7.35 -11.11 12.78
CA GLN A 53 -7.80 -10.88 14.15
C GLN A 53 -7.45 -9.48 14.68
N GLN A 54 -6.58 -8.74 13.96
CA GLN A 54 -6.05 -7.45 14.39
C GLN A 54 -6.69 -6.29 13.61
N TYR A 55 -7.24 -6.55 12.42
CA TYR A 55 -7.70 -5.52 11.49
C TYR A 55 -9.10 -5.77 10.92
N PRO A 56 -10.05 -4.83 11.11
CA PRO A 56 -11.24 -4.78 10.27
C PRO A 56 -10.85 -4.59 8.80
N ALA A 57 -11.47 -5.34 7.89
CA ALA A 57 -11.12 -5.35 6.46
C ALA A 57 -11.14 -3.94 5.83
N ASP A 58 -12.12 -3.11 6.19
CA ASP A 58 -12.26 -1.76 5.66
C ASP A 58 -11.07 -0.86 6.01
N GLN A 59 -10.53 -0.97 7.22
CA GLN A 59 -9.37 -0.18 7.65
C GLN A 59 -8.11 -0.62 6.91
N ALA A 60 -7.92 -1.94 6.76
CA ALA A 60 -6.80 -2.48 6.01
C ALA A 60 -6.83 -2.05 4.52
N ILE A 61 -8.02 -1.99 3.92
CA ILE A 61 -8.22 -1.44 2.57
C ILE A 61 -7.83 0.05 2.51
N GLN A 62 -8.20 0.86 3.50
CA GLN A 62 -7.83 2.28 3.52
C GLN A 62 -6.31 2.49 3.61
N VAL A 63 -5.64 1.71 4.47
CA VAL A 63 -4.17 1.74 4.56
C VAL A 63 -3.52 1.37 3.23
N ALA A 64 -4.01 0.30 2.59
CA ALA A 64 -3.51 -0.11 1.29
C ALA A 64 -3.69 0.99 0.23
N LYS A 65 -4.87 1.62 0.15
CA LYS A 65 -5.12 2.74 -0.76
C LYS A 65 -4.16 3.90 -0.54
N TYR A 66 -3.89 4.25 0.72
CA TYR A 66 -2.95 5.32 1.05
C TYR A 66 -1.51 5.02 0.67
N LEU A 67 -1.05 3.79 0.89
CA LEU A 67 0.29 3.37 0.46
C LEU A 67 0.43 3.47 -1.07
N LEU A 68 -0.60 3.07 -1.82
CA LEU A 68 -0.62 3.21 -3.28
C LEU A 68 -0.53 4.68 -3.73
N LEU A 69 -1.20 5.60 -3.05
CA LEU A 69 -1.15 7.02 -3.38
C LEU A 69 0.18 7.69 -2.99
N THR A 70 0.74 7.31 -1.84
CA THR A 70 1.91 7.98 -1.27
C THR A 70 3.24 7.49 -1.85
N LEU A 71 3.30 6.31 -2.47
CA LEU A 71 4.54 5.72 -2.98
C LEU A 71 4.54 5.71 -4.52
N PRO A 72 4.98 6.80 -5.19
CA PRO A 72 4.93 6.90 -6.64
C PRO A 72 5.92 5.98 -7.38
N ALA A 73 6.99 5.54 -6.71
CA ALA A 73 7.96 4.60 -7.28
C ALA A 73 7.46 3.16 -7.31
N LEU A 74 6.29 2.89 -6.71
CA LEU A 74 5.80 1.54 -6.49
C LEU A 74 5.39 0.86 -7.81
N THR A 75 5.92 -0.34 -8.03
CA THR A 75 5.65 -1.20 -9.19
C THR A 75 5.01 -2.52 -8.80
N GLU A 76 5.22 -3.01 -7.56
CA GLU A 76 4.60 -4.22 -7.04
C GLU A 76 3.98 -3.96 -5.66
N PHE A 77 2.68 -4.19 -5.53
CA PHE A 77 1.93 -4.07 -4.27
C PHE A 77 1.23 -5.38 -3.93
N LEU A 78 1.54 -5.92 -2.77
CA LEU A 78 0.98 -7.17 -2.27
C LEU A 78 0.31 -6.91 -0.92
N ALA A 79 -1.01 -7.13 -0.85
CA ALA A 79 -1.78 -6.96 0.38
C ALA A 79 -2.52 -8.25 0.72
N MET A 80 -2.06 -8.94 1.76
CA MET A 80 -2.67 -10.20 2.19
C MET A 80 -3.87 -9.96 3.09
N GLN A 81 -4.77 -10.96 3.16
CA GLN A 81 -5.91 -10.97 4.10
C GLN A 81 -6.94 -9.85 3.89
N ILE A 82 -6.95 -9.20 2.72
CA ILE A 82 -8.00 -8.25 2.32
C ILE A 82 -8.56 -8.62 0.94
N PRO A 83 -9.83 -8.26 0.65
CA PRO A 83 -10.40 -8.50 -0.67
C PRO A 83 -9.66 -7.68 -1.74
N LYS A 84 -9.45 -8.30 -2.91
CA LYS A 84 -8.74 -7.68 -4.05
C LYS A 84 -9.56 -6.57 -4.71
N GLN A 85 -10.87 -6.80 -4.86
CA GLN A 85 -11.78 -5.97 -5.65
C GLN A 85 -11.69 -4.47 -5.30
N PRO A 86 -11.73 -4.06 -4.03
CA PRO A 86 -11.73 -2.64 -3.67
C PRO A 86 -10.43 -1.91 -4.03
N LEU A 87 -9.30 -2.61 -4.15
CA LEU A 87 -8.03 -2.02 -4.58
C LEU A 87 -7.94 -1.88 -6.10
N VAL A 88 -8.46 -2.85 -6.84
CA VAL A 88 -8.49 -2.79 -8.31
C VAL A 88 -9.41 -1.66 -8.77
N GLU A 89 -10.61 -1.56 -8.17
CA GLU A 89 -11.55 -0.47 -8.44
C GLU A 89 -10.94 0.89 -8.12
N PHE A 90 -10.21 0.97 -7.00
CA PHE A 90 -9.50 2.18 -6.60
C PHE A 90 -8.43 2.60 -7.62
N VAL A 91 -7.52 1.69 -7.99
CA VAL A 91 -6.48 1.98 -9.00
C VAL A 91 -7.12 2.43 -10.30
N THR A 92 -8.15 1.72 -10.77
CA THR A 92 -8.85 2.06 -12.01
C THR A 92 -9.48 3.45 -11.94
N LYS A 93 -10.16 3.78 -10.84
CA LYS A 93 -10.83 5.07 -10.64
C LYS A 93 -9.85 6.25 -10.55
N TYR A 94 -8.70 6.06 -9.91
CA TYR A 94 -7.79 7.15 -9.55
C TYR A 94 -6.54 7.26 -10.44
N THR A 95 -6.31 6.35 -11.40
CA THR A 95 -5.17 6.41 -12.33
C THR A 95 -5.06 7.74 -13.07
N GLN A 96 -6.17 8.38 -13.47
CA GLN A 96 -6.12 9.67 -14.17
C GLN A 96 -5.57 10.79 -13.28
N GLN A 97 -5.88 10.76 -11.98
CA GLN A 97 -5.41 11.75 -11.01
C GLN A 97 -4.01 11.43 -10.47
N TYR A 98 -3.65 10.13 -10.44
CA TYR A 98 -2.38 9.61 -9.96
C TYR A 98 -1.77 8.67 -11.02
N PRO A 99 -1.08 9.22 -12.04
CA PRO A 99 -0.60 8.43 -13.18
C PRO A 99 0.36 7.31 -12.82
N HIS A 100 1.09 7.43 -11.70
CA HIS A 100 2.02 6.39 -11.24
C HIS A 100 1.30 5.08 -10.88
N LEU A 101 0.00 5.11 -10.58
CA LEU A 101 -0.77 3.90 -10.31
C LEU A 101 -0.82 2.96 -11.53
N ALA A 102 -0.67 3.50 -12.75
CA ALA A 102 -0.56 2.70 -13.97
C ALA A 102 0.73 1.86 -14.02
N ASN A 103 1.76 2.24 -13.26
CA ASN A 103 3.03 1.50 -13.19
C ASN A 103 2.96 0.29 -12.26
N ILE A 104 1.87 0.13 -11.51
CA ILE A 104 1.68 -1.02 -10.62
C ILE A 104 1.35 -2.24 -11.47
N ARG A 105 2.37 -3.06 -11.72
CA ARG A 105 2.28 -4.25 -12.58
C ARG A 105 1.54 -5.39 -11.90
N LYS A 106 1.58 -5.43 -10.56
CA LYS A 106 0.98 -6.49 -9.74
C LYS A 106 0.32 -5.89 -8.50
N VAL A 107 -1.01 -5.97 -8.44
CA VAL A 107 -1.78 -5.88 -7.20
C VAL A 107 -2.20 -7.30 -6.84
N LEU A 108 -1.45 -7.91 -5.93
CA LEU A 108 -1.72 -9.27 -5.45
C LEU A 108 -2.44 -9.18 -4.11
N CYS A 109 -3.58 -9.83 -3.99
CA CYS A 109 -4.24 -10.05 -2.71
C CYS A 109 -4.41 -11.55 -2.50
N MET A 110 -3.66 -12.11 -1.56
CA MET A 110 -3.56 -13.55 -1.35
C MET A 110 -3.96 -13.90 0.09
N GLN A 111 -4.71 -15.01 0.25
CA GLN A 111 -5.19 -15.47 1.56
C GLN A 111 -4.23 -16.42 2.28
N LYS A 112 -3.23 -17.00 1.60
CA LYS A 112 -2.16 -17.80 2.23
C LYS A 112 -0.85 -17.74 1.44
N ASP A 113 0.23 -17.71 2.22
CA ASP A 113 1.65 -17.77 1.91
C ASP A 113 2.25 -16.62 1.08
N ASN A 114 3.24 -15.94 1.68
CA ASN A 114 4.05 -14.90 1.07
C ASN A 114 5.51 -15.25 1.31
N SER A 115 6.02 -16.15 0.48
CA SER A 115 7.31 -15.87 -0.12
C SER A 115 7.15 -14.63 -1.00
N CYS A 116 7.12 -13.48 -0.35
CA CYS A 116 7.93 -12.37 -0.81
C CYS A 116 9.12 -12.95 -1.59
N PHE A 117 9.36 -12.56 -2.83
CA PHE A 117 10.75 -12.42 -3.20
C PHE A 117 11.54 -13.76 -3.38
N LEU A 118 10.89 -14.83 -3.90
CA LEU A 118 11.56 -16.11 -4.23
C LEU A 118 12.07 -16.23 -5.67
N ALA A 119 12.17 -15.14 -6.43
CA ALA A 119 12.91 -15.10 -7.70
C ALA A 119 13.60 -13.74 -7.85
#